data_AF-A0A845CA58-F1
#
_entry.id   AF-A0A845CA58-F1
#
_cell.length_a   1.000
_cell.length_b   1.000
_cell.length_c   1.000
_cell.angle_alpha   90.00
_cell.angle_beta   90.00
_cell.angle_gamma   90.00
#
_symmetry.space_group_name_H-M   'P 1'
#
loop_
_entity.id
_entity.type
_entity.pdbx_description
1 polymer ?
#
loop_
_entity_poly.entity_id
_entity_poly.type
_entity_poly.pdbx_seq_one_letter_code
_entity_poly.pdbx_strand_id
1 'polypeptide(L)'
;VEVNLQQLVVLCGPNASGKSNFLDALQLLSRIATGRTLKEAFEPPYRGSALESFQIGDEGLAGLVRKERLMFSIKADLEISDSVADEVDRQIAEMRHRSGNPSEGQADKPPSRVRERLLRYTIEVEMHPRTGVVRVADESLVALNRNGTPSKSRRPFFERVGQRLHLRREGQAHPTYHDRYLDHSLLSLSLYPPHYPHVAAVQRELSLWMFFYFEPRERMRAANPVKEVKHIGLMGEDLAAFLNSLKCASPKQFDAVERALKMLVPNIDGIEVEVTGLGEVELRLQERGVAIPASVVSEGTLRLLGLLSLIGVGEQPCLIGFEEPENGVHPRRMELIAEFLHSRARSGKTQYIVTTHSPRLADQLDDGNLYFVKRNGQQTRIDPFRTWGPLGRHEDVESGFVSQGSDLPVSERMLRGDFDA
;
A
#
# COMPACT_ATOMS: atom_id res chain seq x y z
N VAL A 1 1.52 5.15 -16.76
CA VAL A 1 1.75 3.69 -16.68
C VAL A 1 0.40 3.05 -16.42
N GLU A 2 0.05 2.00 -17.14
CA GLU A 2 -1.22 1.27 -16.95
C GLU A 2 -0.86 -0.20 -16.67
N VAL A 3 -1.40 -0.75 -15.59
CA VAL A 3 -1.08 -2.11 -15.12
C VAL A 3 -2.37 -2.76 -14.65
N ASN A 4 -2.61 -4.00 -15.08
CA ASN A 4 -3.67 -4.83 -14.52
C ASN A 4 -3.10 -5.65 -13.37
N LEU A 5 -3.70 -5.55 -12.18
CA LEU A 5 -3.18 -6.13 -10.95
C LEU A 5 -3.95 -7.41 -10.61
N GLN A 6 -3.22 -8.51 -10.45
CA GLN A 6 -3.78 -9.76 -9.94
C GLN A 6 -3.78 -9.80 -8.40
N GLN A 7 -4.24 -10.91 -7.81
CA GLN A 7 -4.24 -11.09 -6.37
C GLN A 7 -2.82 -11.03 -5.77
N LEU A 8 -1.83 -11.55 -6.49
CA LEU A 8 -0.41 -11.41 -6.19
C LEU A 8 0.28 -10.79 -7.41
N VAL A 9 0.97 -9.68 -7.18
CA VAL A 9 1.77 -8.98 -8.19
C VAL A 9 3.17 -8.81 -7.64
N VAL A 10 4.16 -9.31 -8.37
CA VAL A 10 5.57 -9.17 -8.02
C VAL A 10 6.27 -8.40 -9.13
N LEU A 11 6.62 -7.16 -8.81
CA LEU A 11 7.33 -6.22 -9.67
C LEU A 11 8.82 -6.53 -9.59
N CYS A 12 9.34 -7.13 -10.67
CA CYS A 12 10.72 -7.56 -10.84
C CYS A 12 11.48 -6.55 -11.70
N GLY A 13 12.72 -6.24 -11.33
CA GLY A 13 13.59 -5.45 -12.21
C GLY A 13 14.77 -4.86 -11.47
N PRO A 14 15.71 -4.24 -12.19
CA PRO A 14 16.90 -3.64 -11.58
C PRO A 14 16.57 -2.43 -10.70
N ASN A 15 17.56 -1.93 -9.96
CA ASN A 15 17.45 -0.69 -9.17
C ASN A 15 17.04 0.49 -10.06
N ALA A 16 16.37 1.51 -9.51
CA ALA A 16 15.92 2.70 -10.25
C ALA A 16 15.06 2.46 -11.53
N SER A 17 14.43 1.29 -11.67
CA SER A 17 13.49 0.99 -12.77
C SER A 17 12.10 1.60 -12.56
N GLY A 18 11.79 2.01 -11.33
CA GLY A 18 10.51 2.62 -10.93
C GLY A 18 9.60 1.71 -10.09
N LYS A 19 10.10 0.56 -9.61
CA LYS A 19 9.33 -0.36 -8.75
C LYS A 19 8.83 0.33 -7.48
N SER A 20 9.75 0.97 -6.73
CA SER A 20 9.41 1.67 -5.50
C SER A 20 8.47 2.84 -5.75
N ASN A 21 8.69 3.62 -6.82
CA ASN A 21 7.78 4.71 -7.20
C ASN A 21 6.35 4.23 -7.47
N PHE A 22 6.18 3.00 -8.00
CA PHE A 22 4.85 2.41 -8.18
C PHE A 22 4.19 2.13 -6.82
N LEU A 23 4.94 1.58 -5.87
CA LEU A 23 4.47 1.34 -4.51
C LEU A 23 4.13 2.67 -3.79
N ASP A 24 5.00 3.67 -3.92
CA ASP A 24 4.82 5.02 -3.38
C ASP A 24 3.57 5.69 -3.95
N ALA A 25 3.25 5.48 -5.24
CA ALA A 25 2.03 6.00 -5.84
C ALA A 25 0.75 5.40 -5.25
N LEU A 26 0.76 4.10 -4.92
CA LEU A 26 -0.36 3.43 -4.24
C LEU A 26 -0.48 3.89 -2.78
N GLN A 27 0.65 4.03 -2.10
CA GLN A 27 0.71 4.59 -0.75
C GLN A 27 0.15 6.01 -0.73
N LEU A 28 0.57 6.86 -1.68
CA LEU A 28 0.08 8.21 -1.83
C LEU A 28 -1.44 8.23 -2.06
N LEU A 29 -1.98 7.33 -2.88
CA LEU A 29 -3.43 7.25 -3.12
C LEU A 29 -4.21 6.96 -1.82
N SER A 30 -3.73 6.01 -1.01
CA SER A 30 -4.29 5.71 0.31
C SER A 30 -4.25 6.93 1.24
N ARG A 31 -3.10 7.64 1.27
CA ARG A 31 -2.92 8.84 2.09
C ARG A 31 -3.76 10.02 1.63
N ILE A 32 -3.96 10.18 0.33
CA ILE A 32 -4.84 11.22 -0.23
C ILE A 32 -6.29 10.99 0.20
N ALA A 33 -6.74 9.73 0.23
CA ALA A 33 -8.10 9.38 0.61
C ALA A 33 -8.37 9.49 2.13
N THR A 34 -7.33 9.47 2.96
CA THR A 34 -7.45 9.41 4.43
C THR A 34 -6.89 10.64 5.15
N GLY A 35 -5.97 11.37 4.52
CA GLY A 35 -5.32 12.56 5.07
C GLY A 35 -6.19 13.82 4.96
N ARG A 36 -5.92 14.80 5.83
CA ARG A 36 -6.70 16.05 5.86
C ARG A 36 -6.35 16.97 4.71
N THR A 37 -5.13 16.89 4.21
CA THR A 37 -4.62 17.71 3.09
C THR A 37 -3.69 16.88 2.19
N LEU A 38 -3.52 17.30 0.94
CA LEU A 38 -2.51 16.76 0.04
C LEU A 38 -1.10 16.95 0.59
N LYS A 39 -0.83 18.07 1.29
CA LYS A 39 0.48 18.31 1.89
C LYS A 39 0.84 17.22 2.89
N GLU A 40 -0.09 16.88 3.79
CA GLU A 40 0.05 15.78 4.76
C GLU A 40 0.24 14.42 4.06
N ALA A 41 -0.38 14.21 2.89
CA ALA A 41 -0.20 12.98 2.13
C ALA A 41 1.24 12.78 1.60
N PHE A 42 1.99 13.88 1.40
CA PHE A 42 3.41 13.87 1.00
C PHE A 42 4.40 13.97 2.18
N GLU A 43 3.93 14.09 3.42
CA GLU A 43 4.82 14.13 4.59
C GLU A 43 5.36 12.73 4.95
N PRO A 44 6.47 12.62 5.71
CA PRO A 44 6.96 11.34 6.20
C PRO A 44 5.83 10.50 6.83
N PRO A 45 5.77 9.19 6.57
CA PRO A 45 6.83 8.37 5.96
C PRO A 45 6.75 8.22 4.42
N TYR A 46 6.13 9.17 3.69
CA TYR A 46 6.23 9.18 2.22
C TYR A 46 7.68 9.42 1.78
N ARG A 47 8.14 8.73 0.74
CA ARG A 47 9.52 8.85 0.25
C ARG A 47 9.69 10.16 -0.53
N GLY A 48 10.51 11.06 0.02
CA GLY A 48 10.83 12.35 -0.62
C GLY A 48 9.74 13.39 -0.46
N SER A 49 9.84 14.46 -1.24
CA SER A 49 8.89 15.57 -1.27
C SER A 49 7.90 15.46 -2.42
N ALA A 50 6.84 16.28 -2.39
CA ALA A 50 5.92 16.40 -3.51
C ALA A 50 6.62 16.75 -4.84
N LEU A 51 7.69 17.58 -4.80
CA LEU A 51 8.44 17.96 -6.00
C LEU A 51 9.20 16.77 -6.60
N GLU A 52 9.77 15.93 -5.74
CA GLU A 52 10.55 14.74 -6.12
C GLU A 52 9.66 13.59 -6.62
N SER A 53 8.35 13.71 -6.44
CA SER A 53 7.36 12.77 -6.99
C SER A 53 7.13 12.96 -8.50
N PHE A 54 7.59 14.09 -9.05
CA PHE A 54 7.52 14.36 -10.48
C PHE A 54 8.77 13.86 -11.20
N GLN A 55 8.61 13.59 -12.50
CA GLN A 55 9.71 13.18 -13.36
C GLN A 55 10.81 14.25 -13.41
N ILE A 56 11.97 13.91 -12.88
CA ILE A 56 13.18 14.74 -12.93
C ILE A 56 13.80 14.59 -14.33
N GLY A 57 13.82 15.69 -15.09
CA GLY A 57 14.45 15.75 -16.41
C GLY A 57 15.94 16.07 -16.35
N ASP A 58 16.53 16.35 -17.50
CA ASP A 58 18.00 16.53 -17.65
C ASP A 58 18.54 17.76 -16.89
N GLU A 59 17.70 18.79 -16.67
CA GLU A 59 18.03 19.97 -15.84
C GLU A 59 17.88 19.70 -14.31
N GLY A 60 17.61 18.45 -13.91
CA GLY A 60 17.41 18.07 -12.53
C GLY A 60 16.22 18.78 -11.87
N LEU A 61 16.28 18.91 -10.53
CA LEU A 61 15.27 19.63 -9.76
C LEU A 61 15.19 21.12 -10.12
N ALA A 62 16.31 21.73 -10.52
CA ALA A 62 16.34 23.14 -10.93
C ALA A 62 15.42 23.40 -12.14
N GLY A 63 15.37 22.46 -13.09
CA GLY A 63 14.45 22.51 -14.23
C GLY A 63 12.98 22.43 -13.81
N LEU A 64 12.65 21.63 -12.78
CA LEU A 64 11.29 21.55 -12.25
C LEU A 64 10.86 22.84 -11.56
N VAL A 65 11.74 23.47 -10.78
CA VAL A 65 11.45 24.74 -10.07
C VAL A 65 11.16 25.90 -11.03
N ARG A 66 11.72 25.86 -12.25
CA ARG A 66 11.47 26.87 -13.29
C ARG A 66 10.08 26.80 -13.89
N LYS A 67 9.45 25.62 -13.88
CA LYS A 67 8.10 25.41 -14.43
C LYS A 67 7.06 26.14 -13.58
N GLU A 68 6.04 26.69 -14.24
CA GLU A 68 4.93 27.36 -13.55
C GLU A 68 4.10 26.37 -12.74
N ARG A 69 3.78 25.22 -13.34
CA ARG A 69 3.01 24.15 -12.71
C ARG A 69 3.47 22.77 -13.16
N LEU A 70 3.26 21.79 -12.31
CA LEU A 70 3.47 20.37 -12.57
C LEU A 70 2.16 19.62 -12.33
N MET A 71 1.89 18.62 -13.14
CA MET A 71 0.65 17.85 -13.09
C MET A 71 0.95 16.35 -13.15
N PHE A 72 0.25 15.55 -12.35
CA PHE A 72 0.16 14.12 -12.56
C PHE A 72 -1.27 13.65 -12.28
N SER A 73 -1.64 12.50 -12.85
CA SER A 73 -2.94 11.88 -12.62
C SER A 73 -2.76 10.43 -12.18
N ILE A 74 -3.50 10.03 -11.15
CA ILE A 74 -3.64 8.63 -10.75
C ILE A 74 -5.08 8.20 -11.07
N LYS A 75 -5.20 7.06 -11.75
CA LYS A 75 -6.48 6.42 -12.05
C LYS A 75 -6.40 4.99 -11.54
N ALA A 76 -7.31 4.63 -10.63
CA ALA A 76 -7.39 3.32 -10.02
C ALA A 76 -8.80 2.75 -10.20
N ASP A 77 -8.85 1.54 -10.74
CA ASP A 77 -10.06 0.72 -10.77
C ASP A 77 -10.03 -0.18 -9.54
N LEU A 78 -11.04 -0.03 -8.70
CA LEU A 78 -11.16 -0.66 -7.41
C LEU A 78 -12.35 -1.62 -7.43
N GLU A 79 -12.15 -2.82 -6.91
CA GLU A 79 -13.21 -3.74 -6.51
C GLU A 79 -13.36 -3.64 -5.00
N ILE A 80 -14.48 -3.10 -4.53
CA ILE A 80 -14.76 -2.95 -3.10
C ILE A 80 -14.94 -4.34 -2.48
N SER A 81 -14.15 -4.62 -1.44
CA SER A 81 -14.17 -5.88 -0.71
C SER A 81 -15.53 -6.07 -0.02
N ASP A 82 -16.04 -7.31 0.01
CA ASP A 82 -17.32 -7.60 0.66
C ASP A 82 -17.31 -7.23 2.15
N SER A 83 -16.20 -7.45 2.84
CA SER A 83 -16.01 -7.04 4.24
C SER A 83 -16.21 -5.54 4.44
N VAL A 84 -15.66 -4.71 3.54
CA VAL A 84 -15.76 -3.24 3.58
C VAL A 84 -17.18 -2.80 3.30
N ALA A 85 -17.80 -3.36 2.27
CA ALA A 85 -19.18 -3.05 1.95
C ALA A 85 -20.14 -3.41 3.10
N ASP A 86 -19.99 -4.60 3.69
CA ASP A 86 -20.81 -5.06 4.81
C ASP A 86 -20.57 -4.22 6.07
N GLU A 87 -19.34 -3.75 6.30
CA GLU A 87 -19.02 -2.82 7.37
C GLU A 87 -19.73 -1.47 7.20
N VAL A 88 -19.64 -0.88 6.00
CA VAL A 88 -20.30 0.39 5.69
C VAL A 88 -21.83 0.26 5.75
N ASP A 89 -22.40 -0.81 5.21
CA ASP A 89 -23.84 -1.06 5.25
C ASP A 89 -24.36 -1.22 6.69
N ARG A 90 -23.58 -1.89 7.56
CA ARG A 90 -23.88 -2.01 9.00
C ARG A 90 -23.79 -0.67 9.70
N GLN A 91 -22.76 0.12 9.43
CA GLN A 91 -22.61 1.48 9.97
C GLN A 91 -23.81 2.37 9.59
N ILE A 92 -24.27 2.29 8.34
CA ILE A 92 -25.45 3.02 7.86
C ILE A 92 -26.72 2.58 8.61
N ALA A 93 -26.90 1.27 8.83
CA ALA A 93 -28.03 0.75 9.58
C ALA A 93 -28.03 1.27 11.03
N GLU A 94 -26.89 1.21 11.72
CA GLU A 94 -26.73 1.69 13.10
C GLU A 94 -27.00 3.19 13.23
N MET A 95 -26.48 4.00 12.29
CA MET A 95 -26.71 5.46 12.29
C MET A 95 -28.20 5.81 12.17
N ARG A 96 -28.96 5.08 11.34
CA ARG A 96 -30.41 5.29 11.22
C ARG A 96 -31.17 4.92 12.49
N HIS A 97 -30.76 3.84 13.18
CA HIS A 97 -31.37 3.44 14.45
C HIS A 97 -31.15 4.47 15.56
N ARG A 98 -30.00 5.16 15.57
CA ARG A 98 -29.69 6.21 16.55
C ARG A 98 -30.41 7.53 16.29
N SER A 99 -30.71 7.88 15.04
CA SER A 99 -31.42 9.11 14.66
C SER A 99 -32.95 9.04 14.86
N GLY A 100 -33.41 8.46 15.98
CA GLY A 100 -34.83 8.26 16.30
C GLY A 100 -35.74 9.41 15.86
N ASN A 101 -36.81 9.05 15.14
CA ASN A 101 -37.68 9.85 14.27
C ASN A 101 -37.13 10.11 12.85
N PRO A 102 -37.37 9.20 11.89
CA PRO A 102 -37.38 9.63 10.49
C PRO A 102 -38.40 10.76 10.37
N SER A 103 -37.98 11.93 9.87
CA SER A 103 -38.93 12.94 9.38
C SER A 103 -39.98 12.24 8.50
N GLU A 104 -41.26 12.57 8.62
CA GLU A 104 -42.49 11.90 8.09
C GLU A 104 -42.55 11.65 6.55
N GLY A 105 -41.44 11.22 5.95
CA GLY A 105 -41.24 10.92 4.54
C GLY A 105 -39.94 10.16 4.24
N GLN A 106 -39.10 9.86 5.24
CA GLN A 106 -37.90 9.01 5.09
C GLN A 106 -38.08 7.57 5.61
N ALA A 107 -39.17 7.27 6.33
CA ALA A 107 -39.41 5.96 6.94
C ALA A 107 -39.54 4.80 5.92
N ASP A 108 -40.00 5.10 4.69
CA ASP A 108 -40.29 4.08 3.66
C ASP A 108 -39.15 3.83 2.65
N LYS A 109 -38.05 4.59 2.69
CA LYS A 109 -36.96 4.39 1.72
C LYS A 109 -35.99 3.31 2.21
N PRO A 110 -35.72 2.26 1.41
CA PRO A 110 -34.76 1.22 1.78
C PRO A 110 -33.40 1.85 2.10
N PRO A 111 -32.62 1.24 3.00
CA PRO A 111 -31.32 1.76 3.37
C PRO A 111 -30.44 1.97 2.15
N SER A 112 -29.74 3.11 2.16
CA SER A 112 -28.64 3.34 1.24
C SER A 112 -27.61 2.24 1.50
N ARG A 113 -27.13 1.60 0.45
CA ARG A 113 -26.20 0.47 0.53
C ARG A 113 -25.15 0.58 -0.55
N VAL A 114 -23.98 0.00 -0.30
CA VAL A 114 -22.91 -0.12 -1.29
C VAL A 114 -23.32 -1.21 -2.29
N ARG A 115 -23.88 -0.80 -3.43
CA ARG A 115 -24.37 -1.74 -4.46
C ARG A 115 -23.36 -1.95 -5.57
N GLU A 116 -22.70 -0.88 -5.97
CA GLU A 116 -21.69 -0.93 -7.02
C GLU A 116 -20.35 -1.33 -6.38
N ARG A 117 -19.81 -2.48 -6.79
CA ARG A 117 -18.53 -3.01 -6.29
C ARG A 117 -17.35 -2.52 -7.13
N LEU A 118 -17.54 -2.34 -8.43
CA LEU A 118 -16.49 -1.90 -9.36
C LEU A 118 -16.57 -0.38 -9.52
N LEU A 119 -15.55 0.32 -9.05
CA LEU A 119 -15.49 1.78 -9.03
C LEU A 119 -14.16 2.26 -9.62
N ARG A 120 -14.18 3.33 -10.40
CA ARG A 120 -12.97 4.02 -10.87
C ARG A 120 -12.83 5.32 -10.12
N TYR A 121 -11.75 5.43 -9.37
CA TYR A 121 -11.30 6.67 -8.78
C TYR A 121 -10.23 7.31 -9.67
N THR A 122 -10.36 8.61 -9.94
CA THR A 122 -9.36 9.38 -10.67
C THR A 122 -9.11 10.68 -9.93
N ILE A 123 -7.84 10.98 -9.69
CA ILE A 123 -7.40 12.25 -9.13
C ILE A 123 -6.29 12.84 -10.00
N GLU A 124 -6.39 14.14 -10.25
CA GLU A 124 -5.37 14.94 -10.90
C GLU A 124 -4.81 15.95 -9.91
N VAL A 125 -3.51 15.89 -9.67
CA VAL A 125 -2.80 16.73 -8.70
C VAL A 125 -1.96 17.76 -9.44
N GLU A 126 -2.16 19.03 -9.09
CA GLU A 126 -1.35 20.16 -9.52
C GLU A 126 -0.38 20.56 -8.41
N MET A 127 0.89 20.79 -8.76
CA MET A 127 1.89 21.36 -7.88
C MET A 127 2.47 22.64 -8.49
N HIS A 128 2.62 23.66 -7.64
CA HIS A 128 3.30 24.91 -7.99
C HIS A 128 4.73 24.87 -7.41
N PRO A 129 5.79 24.65 -8.23
CA PRO A 129 7.12 24.29 -7.72
C PRO A 129 7.77 25.35 -6.83
N ARG A 130 7.60 26.63 -7.17
CA ARG A 130 8.21 27.75 -6.42
C ARG A 130 7.65 27.94 -5.01
N THR A 131 6.38 27.61 -4.82
CA THR A 131 5.70 27.79 -3.52
C THR A 131 5.54 26.48 -2.76
N GLY A 132 5.73 25.34 -3.43
CA GLY A 132 5.47 24.01 -2.87
C GLY A 132 3.98 23.70 -2.66
N VAL A 133 3.08 24.55 -3.16
CA VAL A 133 1.64 24.37 -2.99
C VAL A 133 1.17 23.23 -3.88
N VAL A 134 0.43 22.28 -3.29
CA VAL A 134 -0.15 21.12 -3.97
C VAL A 134 -1.68 21.18 -3.86
N ARG A 135 -2.40 20.92 -4.95
CA ARG A 135 -3.85 21.07 -5.04
C ARG A 135 -4.49 20.01 -5.93
N VAL A 136 -5.77 19.71 -5.68
CA VAL A 136 -6.59 18.83 -6.52
C VAL A 136 -7.14 19.63 -7.71
N ALA A 137 -6.59 19.38 -8.89
CA ALA A 137 -7.03 20.05 -10.13
C ALA A 137 -8.32 19.45 -10.69
N ASP A 138 -8.45 18.13 -10.59
CA ASP A 138 -9.63 17.37 -10.99
C ASP A 138 -9.76 16.10 -10.13
N GLU A 139 -11.00 15.64 -9.95
CA GLU A 139 -11.31 14.47 -9.15
C GLU A 139 -12.63 13.86 -9.60
N SER A 140 -12.68 12.54 -9.71
CA SER A 140 -13.92 11.83 -10.02
C SER A 140 -13.96 10.43 -9.42
N LEU A 141 -15.18 10.02 -9.08
CA LEU A 141 -15.49 8.65 -8.70
C LEU A 141 -16.71 8.18 -9.50
N VAL A 142 -16.51 7.13 -10.29
CA VAL A 142 -17.53 6.61 -11.21
C VAL A 142 -17.73 5.10 -11.00
N ALA A 143 -18.97 4.63 -11.14
CA ALA A 143 -19.24 3.20 -11.18
C ALA A 143 -18.81 2.62 -12.53
N LEU A 144 -18.25 1.42 -12.51
CA LEU A 144 -17.85 0.67 -13.69
C LEU A 144 -18.83 -0.47 -13.97
N ASN A 145 -18.94 -0.87 -15.23
CA ASN A 145 -19.52 -2.16 -15.59
C ASN A 145 -18.46 -3.27 -15.56
N ARG A 146 -18.89 -4.53 -15.77
CA ARG A 146 -18.01 -5.71 -15.81
C ARG A 146 -16.90 -5.64 -16.87
N ASN A 147 -17.03 -4.74 -17.86
CA ASN A 147 -16.04 -4.55 -18.92
C ASN A 147 -15.05 -3.43 -18.58
N GLY A 148 -15.06 -2.87 -17.36
CA GLY A 148 -14.16 -1.79 -16.93
C GLY A 148 -14.47 -0.42 -17.54
N THR A 149 -15.67 -0.23 -18.11
CA THR A 149 -16.10 1.07 -18.67
C THR A 149 -17.09 1.77 -17.74
N PRO A 150 -17.09 3.12 -17.69
CA PRO A 150 -18.03 3.87 -16.87
C PRO A 150 -19.48 3.50 -17.16
N SER A 151 -20.23 3.19 -16.10
CA SER A 151 -21.62 2.79 -16.19
C SER A 151 -22.49 3.93 -16.69
N LYS A 152 -23.31 3.67 -17.72
CA LYS A 152 -24.29 4.64 -18.22
C LYS A 152 -25.54 4.72 -17.32
N SER A 153 -25.82 3.67 -16.55
CA SER A 153 -27.00 3.62 -15.66
C SER A 153 -26.77 4.33 -14.33
N ARG A 154 -25.51 4.61 -13.98
CA ARG A 154 -25.12 5.28 -12.76
C ARG A 154 -24.34 6.55 -13.06
N ARG A 155 -24.87 7.68 -12.59
CA ARG A 155 -24.14 8.95 -12.62
C ARG A 155 -22.93 8.88 -11.70
N PRO A 156 -21.85 9.62 -11.99
CA PRO A 156 -20.70 9.78 -11.09
C PRO A 156 -21.13 10.14 -9.66
N PHE A 157 -20.38 9.66 -8.67
CA PHE A 157 -20.58 9.98 -7.26
C PHE A 157 -20.04 11.38 -6.95
N PHE A 158 -18.90 11.71 -7.55
CA PHE A 158 -18.48 13.08 -7.76
C PHE A 158 -17.69 13.20 -9.06
N GLU A 159 -17.75 14.37 -9.68
CA GLU A 159 -17.05 14.70 -10.91
C GLU A 159 -16.94 16.21 -11.08
N ARG A 160 -16.03 16.66 -11.95
CA ARG A 160 -16.00 18.04 -12.41
C ARG A 160 -17.13 18.36 -13.37
N VAL A 161 -17.87 19.43 -13.07
CA VAL A 161 -18.86 20.03 -13.97
C VAL A 161 -18.57 21.52 -14.11
N GLY A 162 -18.12 21.92 -15.30
CA GLY A 162 -17.67 23.29 -15.54
C GLY A 162 -16.42 23.65 -14.70
N GLN A 163 -16.58 24.62 -13.81
CA GLN A 163 -15.50 25.13 -12.94
C GLN A 163 -15.57 24.61 -11.49
N ARG A 164 -16.48 23.69 -11.19
CA ARG A 164 -16.69 23.14 -9.84
C ARG A 164 -16.66 21.63 -9.84
N LEU A 165 -16.38 21.06 -8.68
CA LEU A 165 -16.59 19.64 -8.40
C LEU A 165 -17.99 19.45 -7.82
N HIS A 166 -18.76 18.56 -8.40
CA HIS A 166 -20.12 18.23 -7.97
C HIS A 166 -20.08 16.94 -7.15
N LEU A 167 -20.40 17.01 -5.87
CA LEU A 167 -20.52 15.86 -4.98
C LEU A 167 -21.99 15.44 -4.87
N ARG A 168 -22.35 14.29 -5.42
CA ARG A 168 -23.74 13.82 -5.50
C ARG A 168 -24.13 13.07 -4.24
N ARG A 169 -25.15 13.59 -3.54
CA ARG A 169 -25.84 12.85 -2.48
C ARG A 169 -26.69 11.75 -3.08
N GLU A 170 -26.41 10.51 -2.70
CA GLU A 170 -27.13 9.34 -3.19
C GLU A 170 -28.56 9.30 -2.64
N GLY A 171 -29.54 9.14 -3.53
CA GLY A 171 -30.97 9.18 -3.18
C GLY A 171 -31.59 10.58 -3.14
N GLN A 172 -30.84 11.64 -3.49
CA GLN A 172 -31.34 13.01 -3.66
C GLN A 172 -31.00 13.59 -5.03
N ALA A 173 -31.71 14.66 -5.41
CA ALA A 173 -31.60 15.28 -6.73
C ALA A 173 -30.46 16.30 -6.86
N HIS A 174 -30.11 17.01 -5.78
CA HIS A 174 -29.17 18.14 -5.84
C HIS A 174 -27.79 17.78 -5.26
N PRO A 175 -26.70 18.02 -6.02
CA PRO A 175 -25.34 17.84 -5.52
C PRO A 175 -24.90 19.01 -4.62
N THR A 176 -23.90 18.73 -3.79
CA THR A 176 -23.10 19.77 -3.13
C THR A 176 -22.00 20.22 -4.09
N TYR A 177 -21.70 21.51 -4.08
CA TYR A 177 -20.71 22.10 -4.99
C TYR A 177 -19.45 22.48 -4.23
N HIS A 178 -18.30 22.11 -4.78
CA HIS A 178 -16.99 22.46 -4.27
C HIS A 178 -16.19 23.20 -5.36
N ASP A 179 -15.35 24.15 -4.95
CA ASP A 179 -14.43 24.79 -5.88
C ASP A 179 -13.33 23.82 -6.32
N ARG A 180 -12.69 24.11 -7.46
CA ARG A 180 -11.50 23.38 -7.91
C ARG A 180 -10.26 23.88 -7.17
N TYR A 181 -9.18 23.11 -7.26
CA TYR A 181 -7.88 23.44 -6.68
C TYR A 181 -7.91 23.50 -5.14
N LEU A 182 -8.68 22.59 -4.54
CA LEU A 182 -8.67 22.37 -3.10
C LEU A 182 -7.33 21.79 -2.66
N ASP A 183 -6.97 22.01 -1.40
CA ASP A 183 -5.80 21.41 -0.77
C ASP A 183 -6.04 19.98 -0.27
N HIS A 184 -7.22 19.40 -0.51
CA HIS A 184 -7.63 18.06 -0.08
C HIS A 184 -8.54 17.40 -1.13
N SER A 185 -8.67 16.07 -1.03
CA SER A 185 -9.54 15.25 -1.88
C SER A 185 -10.97 15.21 -1.33
N LEU A 186 -11.97 15.13 -2.21
CA LEU A 186 -13.36 14.89 -1.82
C LEU A 186 -13.54 13.52 -1.15
N LEU A 187 -12.70 12.53 -1.46
CA LEU A 187 -12.69 11.24 -0.76
C LEU A 187 -12.29 11.36 0.72
N SER A 188 -11.47 12.35 1.09
CA SER A 188 -11.00 12.48 2.47
C SER A 188 -11.97 13.22 3.39
N LEU A 189 -13.05 13.77 2.83
CA LEU A 189 -14.09 14.42 3.60
C LEU A 189 -14.83 13.43 4.52
N SER A 190 -15.07 13.83 5.76
CA SER A 190 -15.94 13.10 6.69
C SER A 190 -17.41 13.24 6.30
N LEU A 191 -17.81 12.52 5.26
CA LEU A 191 -19.17 12.52 4.73
C LEU A 191 -20.09 11.60 5.54
N TYR A 192 -21.37 11.97 5.66
CA TYR A 192 -22.37 11.14 6.33
C TYR A 192 -22.67 9.88 5.48
N PRO A 193 -22.25 8.67 5.89
CA PRO A 193 -22.30 7.47 5.04
C PRO A 193 -23.68 7.15 4.45
N PRO A 194 -24.82 7.35 5.17
CA PRO A 194 -26.14 7.13 4.58
C PRO A 194 -26.44 7.95 3.32
N HIS A 195 -25.72 9.06 3.10
CA HIS A 195 -25.84 9.92 1.92
C HIS A 195 -24.79 9.63 0.84
N TYR A 196 -23.69 8.99 1.21
CA TYR A 196 -22.52 8.76 0.35
C TYR A 196 -21.90 7.38 0.60
N PRO A 197 -22.68 6.28 0.52
CA PRO A 197 -22.20 4.94 0.86
C PRO A 197 -20.99 4.52 0.01
N HIS A 198 -20.97 4.81 -1.29
CA HIS A 198 -19.87 4.38 -2.16
C HIS A 198 -18.59 5.22 -1.94
N VAL A 199 -18.74 6.50 -1.59
CA VAL A 199 -17.59 7.34 -1.22
C VAL A 199 -16.97 6.84 0.09
N ALA A 200 -17.81 6.55 1.09
CA ALA A 200 -17.37 5.97 2.36
C ALA A 200 -16.71 4.59 2.15
N ALA A 201 -17.25 3.76 1.26
CA ALA A 201 -16.68 2.45 0.93
C ALA A 201 -15.30 2.56 0.27
N VAL A 202 -15.11 3.46 -0.70
CA VAL A 202 -13.81 3.68 -1.33
C VAL A 202 -12.79 4.24 -0.35
N GLN A 203 -13.19 5.23 0.46
CA GLN A 203 -12.34 5.78 1.50
C GLN A 203 -11.90 4.66 2.46
N ARG A 204 -12.84 3.80 2.86
CA ARG A 204 -12.57 2.68 3.75
C ARG A 204 -11.64 1.64 3.11
N GLU A 205 -11.89 1.24 1.87
CA GLU A 205 -11.05 0.32 1.10
C GLU A 205 -9.59 0.81 1.04
N LEU A 206 -9.40 2.08 0.66
CA LEU A 206 -8.08 2.71 0.57
C LEU A 206 -7.41 2.87 1.93
N SER A 207 -8.18 3.07 3.01
CA SER A 207 -7.65 3.15 4.39
C SER A 207 -7.12 1.81 4.91
N LEU A 208 -7.54 0.70 4.30
CA LEU A 208 -7.12 -0.65 4.64
C LEU A 208 -5.93 -1.13 3.79
N TRP A 209 -5.31 -0.23 3.02
CA TRP A 209 -4.06 -0.51 2.33
C TRP A 209 -2.90 -0.32 3.30
N MET A 210 -2.05 -1.34 3.42
CA MET A 210 -0.86 -1.32 4.25
C MET A 210 0.38 -1.50 3.39
N PHE A 211 1.46 -0.84 3.77
CA PHE A 211 2.73 -0.91 3.06
C PHE A 211 3.86 -1.18 4.05
N PHE A 212 4.88 -1.94 3.64
CA PHE A 212 5.98 -2.36 4.50
C PHE A 212 7.31 -2.31 3.75
N TYR A 213 8.25 -1.55 4.31
CA TYR A 213 9.58 -1.28 3.74
C TYR A 213 10.69 -1.92 4.59
N PHE A 214 10.39 -2.19 5.87
CA PHE A 214 11.28 -2.81 6.87
C PHE A 214 12.72 -2.30 6.90
N GLU A 215 13.01 -1.54 7.96
CA GLU A 215 14.34 -1.01 8.26
C GLU A 215 14.87 -1.59 9.58
N PRO A 216 15.45 -2.81 9.58
CA PRO A 216 15.94 -3.46 10.79
C PRO A 216 16.91 -2.62 11.60
N ARG A 217 17.87 -1.93 10.96
CA ARG A 217 18.93 -1.19 11.64
C ARG A 217 18.41 0.00 12.43
N GLU A 218 17.58 0.82 11.79
CA GLU A 218 17.16 2.12 12.32
C GLU A 218 15.82 2.07 13.05
N ARG A 219 14.92 1.15 12.66
CA ARG A 219 13.53 1.16 13.09
C ARG A 219 13.14 -0.07 13.88
N MET A 220 13.31 -1.27 13.34
CA MET A 220 12.78 -2.49 13.99
C MET A 220 13.53 -2.89 15.27
N ARG A 221 14.79 -2.46 15.41
CA ARG A 221 15.62 -2.68 16.60
C ARG A 221 15.35 -1.66 17.71
N ALA A 222 14.66 -0.56 17.41
CA ALA A 222 14.42 0.50 18.37
C ALA A 222 13.43 0.04 19.45
N ALA A 223 13.72 0.41 20.70
CA ALA A 223 12.74 0.31 21.77
C ALA A 223 11.63 1.33 21.53
N ASN A 224 10.39 0.98 21.88
CA ASN A 224 9.25 1.85 21.73
C ASN A 224 8.50 2.00 23.04
N PRO A 225 7.84 3.14 23.27
CA PRO A 225 6.93 3.29 24.38
C PRO A 225 5.81 2.25 24.29
N VAL A 226 5.31 1.83 25.45
CA VAL A 226 4.13 0.97 25.52
C VAL A 226 2.93 1.71 24.95
N LYS A 227 2.39 1.18 23.85
CA LYS A 227 1.14 1.62 23.23
C LYS A 227 0.45 0.43 22.59
N GLU A 228 -0.87 0.49 22.55
CA GLU A 228 -1.66 -0.44 21.74
C GLU A 228 -1.53 -0.05 20.27
N VAL A 229 -1.04 -0.97 19.46
CA VAL A 229 -0.87 -0.77 18.01
C VAL A 229 -1.56 -1.88 17.24
N LYS A 230 -2.15 -1.54 16.10
CA LYS A 230 -2.85 -2.49 15.24
C LYS A 230 -1.94 -3.15 14.19
N HIS A 231 -0.78 -2.57 13.91
CA HIS A 231 0.19 -3.06 12.94
C HIS A 231 1.61 -2.63 13.33
N ILE A 232 2.62 -3.21 12.67
CA ILE A 232 4.05 -3.05 12.96
C ILE A 232 4.68 -1.74 12.45
N GLY A 233 3.89 -0.82 11.90
CA GLY A 233 4.40 0.39 11.22
C GLY A 233 4.99 0.14 9.83
N LEU A 234 5.23 1.21 9.06
CA LEU A 234 5.69 1.13 7.66
C LEU A 234 7.08 0.51 7.55
N MET A 235 7.98 0.91 8.45
CA MET A 235 9.37 0.48 8.49
C MET A 235 9.61 -0.63 9.52
N GLY A 236 8.53 -1.18 10.10
CA GLY A 236 8.60 -2.15 11.18
C GLY A 236 8.97 -1.51 12.53
N GLU A 237 8.86 -0.18 12.65
CA GLU A 237 9.19 0.59 13.84
C GLU A 237 8.39 0.13 15.06
N ASP A 238 7.15 -0.34 14.90
CA ASP A 238 6.28 -0.73 16.01
C ASP A 238 6.29 -2.25 16.29
N LEU A 239 7.27 -3.00 15.77
CA LEU A 239 7.29 -4.47 15.85
C LEU A 239 7.15 -4.99 17.29
N ALA A 240 7.95 -4.47 18.24
CA ALA A 240 7.90 -4.91 19.63
C ALA A 240 6.55 -4.59 20.28
N ALA A 241 6.06 -3.35 20.11
CA ALA A 241 4.77 -2.91 20.64
C ALA A 241 3.60 -3.71 20.05
N PHE A 242 3.67 -4.06 18.78
CA PHE A 242 2.68 -4.89 18.09
C PHE A 242 2.66 -6.31 18.63
N LEU A 243 3.83 -6.95 18.77
CA LEU A 243 3.91 -8.31 19.34
C LEU A 243 3.40 -8.34 20.78
N ASN A 244 3.68 -7.31 21.59
CA ASN A 244 3.11 -7.16 22.92
C ASN A 244 1.58 -7.04 22.88
N SER A 245 1.05 -6.17 22.01
CA SER A 245 -0.39 -5.98 21.82
C SER A 245 -1.07 -7.27 21.38
N LEU A 246 -0.45 -8.00 20.45
CA LEU A 246 -0.92 -9.29 19.93
C LEU A 246 -0.95 -10.36 21.01
N LYS A 247 0.11 -10.44 21.84
CA LYS A 247 0.19 -11.37 22.98
C LYS A 247 -0.94 -11.14 23.99
N CYS A 248 -1.31 -9.89 24.24
CA CYS A 248 -2.41 -9.54 25.14
C CYS A 248 -3.79 -9.78 24.51
N ALA A 249 -4.01 -9.34 23.28
CA ALA A 249 -5.31 -9.37 22.63
C ALA A 249 -5.68 -10.76 22.07
N SER A 250 -4.70 -11.49 21.54
CA SER A 250 -4.91 -12.78 20.86
C SER A 250 -3.70 -13.72 21.03
N PRO A 251 -3.55 -14.37 22.21
CA PRO A 251 -2.45 -15.29 22.48
C PRO A 251 -2.30 -16.38 21.40
N LYS A 252 -3.41 -16.89 20.86
CA LYS A 252 -3.39 -17.91 19.80
C LYS A 252 -2.73 -17.43 18.51
N GLN A 253 -2.90 -16.15 18.15
CA GLN A 253 -2.25 -15.57 16.98
C GLN A 253 -0.77 -15.29 17.26
N PHE A 254 -0.44 -14.83 18.47
CA PHE A 254 0.95 -14.72 18.91
C PHE A 254 1.69 -16.06 18.81
N ASP A 255 1.11 -17.14 19.35
CA ASP A 255 1.65 -18.51 19.26
C ASP A 255 1.79 -19.01 17.80
N ALA A 256 0.94 -18.50 16.88
CA ALA A 256 1.06 -18.82 15.46
C ALA A 256 2.28 -18.13 14.83
N VAL A 257 2.54 -16.86 15.18
CA VAL A 257 3.73 -16.12 14.75
C VAL A 257 5.01 -16.79 15.28
N GLU A 258 5.02 -17.14 16.57
CA GLU A 258 6.17 -17.81 17.20
C GLU A 258 6.46 -19.17 16.56
N ARG A 259 5.44 -20.02 16.38
CA ARG A 259 5.61 -21.32 15.69
C ARG A 259 6.10 -21.17 14.26
N ALA A 260 5.55 -20.20 13.52
CA ALA A 260 6.01 -19.93 12.16
C ALA A 260 7.48 -19.49 12.16
N LEU A 261 7.89 -18.59 13.06
CA LEU A 261 9.28 -18.15 13.15
C LEU A 261 10.21 -19.32 13.48
N LYS A 262 9.82 -20.19 14.42
CA LYS A 262 10.58 -21.39 14.79
C LYS A 262 10.74 -22.37 13.62
N MET A 263 9.71 -22.53 12.79
CA MET A 263 9.80 -23.33 11.57
C MET A 263 10.79 -22.74 10.56
N LEU A 264 10.83 -21.40 10.41
CA LEU A 264 11.69 -20.73 9.43
C LEU A 264 13.13 -20.54 9.91
N VAL A 265 13.32 -20.38 11.21
CA VAL A 265 14.62 -20.15 11.85
C VAL A 265 14.77 -21.12 13.03
N PRO A 266 15.16 -22.38 12.78
CA PRO A 266 15.14 -23.46 13.79
C PRO A 266 16.01 -23.22 15.03
N ASN A 267 16.96 -22.28 14.96
CA ASN A 267 17.75 -21.89 16.13
C ASN A 267 16.95 -21.06 17.14
N ILE A 268 15.82 -20.47 16.73
CA ILE A 268 14.98 -19.62 17.56
C ILE A 268 13.88 -20.47 18.18
N ASP A 269 13.89 -20.53 19.51
CA ASP A 269 13.00 -21.35 20.31
C ASP A 269 11.71 -20.63 20.73
N GLY A 270 11.74 -19.30 20.81
CA GLY A 270 10.61 -18.49 21.23
C GLY A 270 10.79 -16.98 21.08
N ILE A 271 9.70 -16.24 21.31
CA ILE A 271 9.63 -14.78 21.25
C ILE A 271 9.24 -14.24 22.63
N GLU A 272 10.11 -13.42 23.20
CA GLU A 272 9.87 -12.72 24.45
C GLU A 272 9.61 -11.24 24.19
N VAL A 273 8.54 -10.72 24.79
CA VAL A 273 8.21 -9.31 24.74
C VAL A 273 7.87 -8.87 26.16
N GLU A 274 8.62 -7.89 26.67
CA GLU A 274 8.53 -7.44 28.06
C GLU A 274 8.44 -5.92 28.12
N VAL A 275 7.62 -5.43 29.06
CA VAL A 275 7.56 -4.01 29.39
C VAL A 275 8.61 -3.70 30.45
N THR A 276 9.52 -2.77 30.15
CA THR A 276 10.57 -2.34 31.07
C THR A 276 10.01 -1.40 32.14
N GLY A 277 10.77 -1.21 33.22
CA GLY A 277 10.43 -0.21 34.25
C GLY A 277 10.42 1.24 33.76
N LEU A 278 10.94 1.50 32.55
CA LEU A 278 10.90 2.81 31.89
C LEU A 278 9.65 3.01 31.01
N GLY A 279 8.77 2.00 30.93
CA GLY A 279 7.56 2.06 30.10
C GLY A 279 7.82 1.83 28.62
N GLU A 280 8.91 1.15 28.28
CA GLU A 280 9.25 0.74 26.92
C GLU A 280 9.00 -0.77 26.73
N VAL A 281 8.80 -1.19 25.49
CA VAL A 281 8.64 -2.60 25.12
C VAL A 281 9.94 -3.11 24.51
N GLU A 282 10.57 -4.08 25.16
CA GLU A 282 11.73 -4.79 24.65
C GLU A 282 11.33 -6.10 23.98
N LEU A 283 11.91 -6.35 22.81
CA LEU A 283 11.80 -7.62 22.07
C LEU A 283 13.09 -8.43 22.25
N ARG A 284 12.95 -9.69 22.67
CA ARG A 284 14.05 -10.67 22.71
C ARG A 284 13.62 -11.95 22.00
N LEU A 285 14.56 -12.61 21.34
CA LEU A 285 14.36 -13.91 20.72
C LEU A 285 15.15 -14.94 21.52
N GLN A 286 14.52 -16.04 21.91
CA GLN A 286 15.23 -17.13 22.57
C GLN A 286 15.98 -17.95 21.52
N GLU A 287 17.31 -18.03 21.61
CA GLU A 287 18.14 -18.90 20.78
C GLU A 287 18.85 -19.91 21.66
N ARG A 288 18.50 -21.20 21.54
CA ARG A 288 19.09 -22.31 22.32
C ARG A 288 19.05 -22.08 23.83
N GLY A 289 17.94 -21.53 24.31
CA GLY A 289 17.72 -21.20 25.73
C GLY A 289 18.36 -19.89 26.21
N VAL A 290 18.95 -19.08 25.32
CA VAL A 290 19.51 -17.76 25.64
C VAL A 290 18.63 -16.67 25.04
N ALA A 291 18.20 -15.69 25.85
CA ALA A 291 17.43 -14.54 25.37
C ALA A 291 18.36 -13.53 24.69
N ILE A 292 18.16 -13.33 23.37
CA ILE A 292 18.93 -12.42 22.53
C ILE A 292 18.10 -11.16 22.26
N PRO A 293 18.56 -9.95 22.63
CA PRO A 293 17.81 -8.72 22.36
C PRO A 293 17.74 -8.43 20.86
N ALA A 294 16.62 -7.89 20.41
CA ALA A 294 16.39 -7.56 19.00
C ALA A 294 17.51 -6.70 18.38
N SER A 295 18.14 -5.84 19.19
CA SER A 295 19.25 -4.95 18.79
C SER A 295 20.44 -5.70 18.17
N VAL A 296 20.67 -6.97 18.51
CA VAL A 296 21.76 -7.79 17.96
C VAL A 296 21.29 -8.93 17.06
N VAL A 297 19.97 -9.09 16.89
CA VAL A 297 19.38 -10.09 15.98
C VAL A 297 19.70 -9.73 14.53
N SER A 298 19.93 -10.76 13.69
CA SER A 298 20.19 -10.56 12.26
C SER A 298 19.02 -9.86 11.56
N GLU A 299 19.34 -8.99 10.58
CA GLU A 299 18.33 -8.20 9.85
C GLU A 299 17.31 -9.09 9.13
N GLY A 300 17.79 -10.16 8.49
CA GLY A 300 16.92 -11.13 7.82
C GLY A 300 15.96 -11.84 8.79
N THR A 301 16.37 -12.12 10.03
CA THR A 301 15.47 -12.67 11.04
C THR A 301 14.39 -11.65 11.44
N LEU A 302 14.76 -10.38 11.64
CA LEU A 302 13.79 -9.33 11.98
C LEU A 302 12.79 -9.08 10.84
N ARG A 303 13.24 -9.07 9.58
CA ARG A 303 12.35 -8.98 8.41
C ARG A 303 11.39 -10.15 8.32
N LEU A 304 11.88 -11.39 8.51
CA LEU A 304 11.00 -12.57 8.56
C LEU A 304 9.98 -12.46 9.71
N LEU A 305 10.39 -12.02 10.89
CA LEU A 305 9.47 -11.79 12.01
C LEU A 305 8.45 -10.68 11.68
N GLY A 306 8.86 -9.61 11.01
CA GLY A 306 7.97 -8.57 10.51
C GLY A 306 6.92 -9.12 9.53
N LEU A 307 7.34 -9.92 8.54
CA LEU A 307 6.43 -10.59 7.61
C LEU A 307 5.43 -11.50 8.34
N LEU A 308 5.91 -12.33 9.26
CA LEU A 308 5.07 -13.28 10.01
C LEU A 308 4.12 -12.58 10.97
N SER A 309 4.51 -11.43 11.53
CA SER A 309 3.65 -10.62 12.39
C SER A 309 2.35 -10.21 11.70
N LEU A 310 2.34 -10.17 10.36
CA LEU A 310 1.13 -9.87 9.57
C LEU A 310 0.06 -10.97 9.63
N ILE A 311 0.38 -12.14 10.17
CA ILE A 311 -0.60 -13.20 10.46
C ILE A 311 -1.56 -12.75 11.58
N GLY A 312 -1.08 -11.93 12.51
CA GLY A 312 -1.82 -11.49 13.70
C GLY A 312 -2.51 -10.13 13.57
N VAL A 313 -2.55 -9.50 12.39
CA VAL A 313 -3.25 -8.22 12.23
C VAL A 313 -4.74 -8.45 12.45
N GLY A 314 -5.33 -7.75 13.44
CA GLY A 314 -6.73 -7.96 13.83
C GLY A 314 -7.75 -7.51 12.77
N GLU A 315 -7.37 -6.54 11.93
CA GLU A 315 -8.19 -5.97 10.88
C GLU A 315 -7.61 -6.40 9.52
N GLN A 316 -8.39 -7.14 8.73
CA GLN A 316 -7.91 -7.71 7.47
C GLN A 316 -7.62 -6.59 6.45
N PRO A 317 -6.36 -6.43 5.99
CA PRO A 317 -6.03 -5.41 5.00
C PRO A 317 -6.62 -5.77 3.63
N CYS A 318 -7.05 -4.78 2.86
CA CYS A 318 -7.49 -5.00 1.47
C CYS A 318 -6.28 -5.18 0.53
N LEU A 319 -5.20 -4.47 0.81
CA LEU A 319 -3.95 -4.51 0.05
C LEU A 319 -2.76 -4.47 1.00
N ILE A 320 -1.75 -5.30 0.73
CA ILE A 320 -0.44 -5.25 1.37
C ILE A 320 0.64 -5.04 0.30
N GLY A 321 1.36 -3.94 0.43
CA GLY A 321 2.54 -3.60 -0.34
C GLY A 321 3.83 -3.97 0.40
N PHE A 322 4.76 -4.67 -0.25
CA PHE A 322 6.10 -4.90 0.29
C PHE A 322 7.16 -4.29 -0.61
N GLU A 323 8.05 -3.47 -0.04
CA GLU A 323 9.31 -3.11 -0.69
C GLU A 323 10.38 -4.14 -0.33
N GLU A 324 10.86 -4.87 -1.33
CA GLU A 324 12.03 -5.76 -1.25
C GLU A 324 12.11 -6.59 0.05
N PRO A 325 11.06 -7.38 0.36
CA PRO A 325 10.94 -8.11 1.63
C PRO A 325 12.07 -9.13 1.86
N GLU A 326 12.78 -9.50 0.80
CA GLU A 326 13.92 -10.41 0.83
C GLU A 326 15.25 -9.80 1.21
N ASN A 327 15.35 -8.46 1.28
CA ASN A 327 16.63 -7.80 1.53
C ASN A 327 17.27 -8.31 2.82
N GLY A 328 18.58 -8.60 2.80
CA GLY A 328 19.31 -9.13 3.95
C GLY A 328 18.82 -10.50 4.47
N VAL A 329 17.91 -11.18 3.77
CA VAL A 329 17.47 -12.54 4.08
C VAL A 329 18.43 -13.53 3.41
N HIS A 330 18.86 -14.54 4.17
CA HIS A 330 19.76 -15.57 3.65
C HIS A 330 19.13 -16.29 2.43
N PRO A 331 19.86 -16.52 1.32
CA PRO A 331 19.25 -17.04 0.09
C PRO A 331 18.51 -18.38 0.22
N ARG A 332 18.97 -19.28 1.10
CA ARG A 332 18.26 -20.55 1.43
C ARG A 332 16.87 -20.36 2.06
N ARG A 333 16.49 -19.13 2.41
CA ARG A 333 15.19 -18.78 3.01
C ARG A 333 14.29 -18.00 2.04
N MET A 334 14.73 -17.80 0.80
CA MET A 334 13.95 -17.07 -0.21
C MET A 334 12.65 -17.79 -0.56
N GLU A 335 12.71 -19.12 -0.66
CA GLU A 335 11.56 -20.01 -0.86
C GLU A 335 10.45 -19.75 0.17
N LEU A 336 10.83 -19.46 1.42
CA LEU A 336 9.88 -19.22 2.50
C LEU A 336 9.08 -17.93 2.30
N ILE A 337 9.70 -16.89 1.74
CA ILE A 337 9.02 -15.63 1.41
C ILE A 337 8.03 -15.89 0.28
N ALA A 338 8.44 -16.64 -0.75
CA ALA A 338 7.56 -17.01 -1.86
C ALA A 338 6.36 -17.85 -1.37
N GLU A 339 6.60 -18.86 -0.52
CA GLU A 339 5.55 -19.69 0.07
C GLU A 339 4.56 -18.87 0.93
N PHE A 340 5.08 -17.93 1.73
CA PHE A 340 4.25 -17.01 2.51
C PHE A 340 3.35 -16.18 1.59
N LEU A 341 3.91 -15.55 0.56
CA LEU A 341 3.17 -14.73 -0.39
C LEU A 341 2.10 -15.55 -1.13
N HIS A 342 2.44 -16.74 -1.62
CA HIS A 342 1.50 -17.64 -2.29
C HIS A 342 0.37 -18.07 -1.36
N SER A 343 0.69 -18.52 -0.14
CA SER A 343 -0.30 -18.97 0.83
C SER A 343 -1.29 -17.87 1.19
N ARG A 344 -0.79 -16.64 1.38
CA ARG A 344 -1.62 -15.51 1.75
C ARG A 344 -2.46 -14.99 0.58
N ALA A 345 -1.89 -14.88 -0.61
CA ALA A 345 -2.62 -14.47 -1.80
C ALA A 345 -3.75 -15.44 -2.16
N ARG A 346 -3.55 -16.76 -2.02
CA ARG A 346 -4.58 -17.79 -2.29
C ARG A 346 -5.83 -17.66 -1.44
N SER A 347 -5.75 -16.99 -0.29
CA SER A 347 -6.94 -16.73 0.53
C SER A 347 -7.97 -15.81 -0.15
N GLY A 348 -7.54 -15.01 -1.14
CA GLY A 348 -8.38 -14.08 -1.88
C GLY A 348 -8.86 -12.86 -1.10
N LYS A 349 -8.48 -12.73 0.18
CA LYS A 349 -8.96 -11.66 1.07
C LYS A 349 -8.12 -10.38 1.04
N THR A 350 -6.86 -10.50 0.62
CA THR A 350 -5.89 -9.39 0.61
C THR A 350 -5.07 -9.48 -0.65
N GLN A 351 -5.00 -8.38 -1.40
CA GLN A 351 -4.13 -8.26 -2.55
C GLN A 351 -2.69 -7.99 -2.09
N TYR A 352 -1.71 -8.62 -2.76
CA TYR A 352 -0.30 -8.46 -2.44
C TYR A 352 0.44 -7.84 -3.61
N ILE A 353 1.18 -6.76 -3.36
CA ILE A 353 2.05 -6.11 -4.33
C ILE A 353 3.45 -6.08 -3.74
N VAL A 354 4.39 -6.75 -4.39
CA VAL A 354 5.76 -6.93 -3.89
C VAL A 354 6.71 -6.35 -4.92
N THR A 355 7.69 -5.56 -4.49
CA THR A 355 8.83 -5.22 -5.34
C THR A 355 10.01 -6.13 -5.00
N THR A 356 10.78 -6.51 -6.01
CA THR A 356 11.97 -7.34 -5.82
C THR A 356 13.04 -6.97 -6.85
N HIS A 357 14.30 -6.98 -6.41
CA HIS A 357 15.47 -6.97 -7.30
C HIS A 357 16.16 -8.34 -7.36
N SER A 358 15.59 -9.36 -6.70
CA SER A 358 16.16 -10.70 -6.57
C SER A 358 15.62 -11.64 -7.66
N PRO A 359 16.46 -12.06 -8.64
CA PRO A 359 16.07 -13.10 -9.59
C PRO A 359 15.68 -14.39 -8.87
N ARG A 360 16.34 -14.70 -7.75
CA ARG A 360 16.08 -15.90 -6.96
C ARG A 360 14.69 -15.91 -6.34
N LEU A 361 14.14 -14.75 -5.95
CA LEU A 361 12.77 -14.68 -5.45
C LEU A 361 11.78 -14.84 -6.62
N ALA A 362 12.03 -14.14 -7.72
CA ALA A 362 11.24 -14.26 -8.94
C ALA A 362 11.18 -15.72 -9.45
N ASP A 363 12.28 -16.45 -9.35
CA ASP A 363 12.35 -17.85 -9.76
C ASP A 363 11.41 -18.77 -8.96
N GLN A 364 11.03 -18.40 -7.75
CA GLN A 364 10.18 -19.21 -6.85
C GLN A 364 8.67 -18.92 -7.01
N LEU A 365 8.29 -17.99 -7.87
CA LEU A 365 6.93 -17.48 -8.02
C LEU A 365 6.30 -17.87 -9.36
N ASP A 366 4.97 -18.02 -9.38
CA ASP A 366 4.27 -18.36 -10.62
C ASP A 366 4.36 -17.22 -11.67
N ASP A 367 4.53 -17.58 -12.95
CA ASP A 367 4.72 -16.63 -14.06
C ASP A 367 3.62 -15.57 -14.17
N GLY A 368 2.37 -15.96 -13.89
CA GLY A 368 1.22 -15.05 -13.94
C GLY A 368 1.27 -13.91 -12.91
N ASN A 369 2.06 -14.09 -11.85
CA ASN A 369 2.25 -13.09 -10.79
C ASN A 369 3.41 -12.13 -11.08
N LEU A 370 4.28 -12.44 -12.06
CA LEU A 370 5.51 -11.70 -12.32
C LEU A 370 5.30 -10.58 -13.35
N TYR A 371 5.79 -9.39 -13.02
CA TYR A 371 5.77 -8.22 -13.90
C TYR A 371 7.16 -7.60 -13.94
N PHE A 372 7.72 -7.44 -15.14
CA PHE A 372 9.02 -6.82 -15.30
C PHE A 372 8.89 -5.32 -15.47
N VAL A 373 9.60 -4.60 -14.61
CA VAL A 373 9.68 -3.15 -14.58
C VAL A 373 10.96 -2.73 -15.27
N LYS A 374 10.82 -2.04 -16.40
CA LYS A 374 11.92 -1.54 -17.22
C LYS A 374 11.82 -0.03 -17.34
N ARG A 375 12.98 0.63 -17.36
CA ARG A 375 13.07 2.06 -17.67
C ARG A 375 13.38 2.24 -19.15
N ASN A 376 12.53 2.96 -19.86
CA ASN A 376 12.74 3.35 -21.26
C ASN A 376 12.88 4.88 -21.31
N GLY A 377 14.11 5.35 -21.41
CA GLY A 377 14.43 6.78 -21.24
C GLY A 377 13.99 7.31 -19.88
N GLN A 378 13.06 8.26 -19.88
CA GLN A 378 12.51 8.85 -18.65
C GLN A 378 11.18 8.22 -18.20
N GLN A 379 10.70 7.17 -18.89
CA GLN A 379 9.43 6.50 -18.58
C GLN A 379 9.65 5.10 -18.00
N THR A 380 8.88 4.77 -16.96
CA THR A 380 8.77 3.39 -16.47
C THR A 380 7.73 2.63 -17.28
N ARG A 381 8.09 1.41 -17.70
CA ARG A 381 7.22 0.45 -18.37
C ARG A 381 7.12 -0.80 -17.51
N ILE A 382 5.91 -1.31 -17.35
CA ILE A 382 5.63 -2.52 -16.55
C ILE A 382 4.94 -3.50 -17.49
N ASP A 383 5.59 -4.62 -17.78
CA ASP A 383 5.07 -5.66 -18.68
C ASP A 383 4.92 -6.99 -17.92
N PRO A 384 3.83 -7.75 -18.13
CA PRO A 384 3.72 -9.10 -17.57
C PRO A 384 4.87 -9.99 -18.06
N PHE A 385 5.38 -10.85 -17.19
CA PHE A 385 6.40 -11.83 -17.55
C PHE A 385 5.87 -12.81 -18.61
N ARG A 386 6.73 -13.12 -19.58
CA ARG A 386 6.45 -14.09 -20.63
C ARG A 386 7.70 -14.90 -20.87
N THR A 387 7.56 -16.22 -20.82
CA THR A 387 8.63 -17.18 -21.13
C THR A 387 8.15 -18.16 -22.19
N TRP A 388 9.09 -18.75 -22.93
CA TRP A 388 8.81 -19.77 -23.96
C TRP A 388 8.64 -21.17 -23.35
N GLY A 389 8.92 -21.33 -22.07
CA GLY A 389 8.70 -22.57 -21.32
C GLY A 389 9.70 -22.76 -20.18
N PRO A 390 9.57 -23.86 -19.40
CA PRO A 390 10.34 -24.05 -18.17
C PRO A 390 11.86 -24.06 -18.37
N LEU A 391 12.34 -24.50 -19.53
CA LEU A 391 13.76 -24.65 -19.83
C LEU A 391 14.49 -23.30 -20.02
N GLY A 392 13.78 -22.27 -20.48
CA GLY A 392 14.35 -20.92 -20.68
C GLY A 392 14.00 -19.93 -19.57
N ARG A 393 13.14 -20.33 -18.62
CA ARG A 393 12.57 -19.43 -17.61
C ARG A 393 13.64 -18.72 -16.78
N HIS A 394 14.65 -19.44 -16.30
CA HIS A 394 15.70 -18.84 -15.46
C HIS A 394 16.49 -17.77 -16.23
N GLU A 395 16.88 -18.05 -17.48
CA GLU A 395 17.54 -17.08 -18.35
C GLU A 395 16.63 -15.88 -18.69
N ASP A 396 15.36 -16.13 -18.96
CA ASP A 396 14.36 -15.08 -19.21
C ASP A 396 14.20 -14.16 -17.99
N VAL A 397 14.13 -14.75 -16.78
CA VAL A 397 14.06 -14.03 -15.51
C VAL A 397 15.33 -13.19 -15.33
N GLU A 398 16.51 -13.80 -15.38
CA GLU A 398 17.79 -13.09 -15.24
C GLU A 398 17.92 -11.94 -16.24
N SER A 399 17.59 -12.18 -17.52
CA SER A 399 17.65 -11.16 -18.57
C SER A 399 16.74 -9.95 -18.29
N GLY A 400 15.65 -10.14 -17.56
CA GLY A 400 14.76 -9.07 -17.15
C GLY A 400 15.32 -8.18 -16.03
N PHE A 401 16.27 -8.69 -15.25
CA PHE A 401 17.03 -7.90 -14.26
C PHE A 401 18.27 -7.24 -14.87
N VAL A 402 18.78 -7.74 -15.99
CA VAL A 402 19.84 -7.06 -16.75
C VAL A 402 19.28 -5.79 -17.37
N SER A 403 19.75 -4.64 -16.89
CA SER A 403 19.36 -3.37 -17.50
C SER A 403 19.86 -3.29 -18.94
N GLN A 404 19.09 -2.71 -19.86
CA GLN A 404 19.59 -2.28 -21.17
C GLN A 404 20.75 -1.27 -21.08
N GLY A 405 21.14 -0.85 -19.87
CA GLY A 405 22.26 0.03 -19.56
C GLY A 405 23.55 -0.71 -19.16
N SER A 406 23.86 -1.86 -19.76
CA SER A 406 25.24 -2.40 -19.70
C SER A 406 26.30 -1.42 -20.23
N ASP A 407 25.85 -0.34 -20.88
CA ASP A 407 26.67 0.78 -21.39
C ASP A 407 26.72 2.02 -20.46
N LEU A 408 26.09 1.99 -19.27
CA LEU A 408 26.15 3.13 -18.33
C LEU A 408 27.54 3.20 -17.65
N PRO A 409 28.15 4.40 -17.54
CA PRO A 409 29.40 4.58 -16.80
C PRO A 409 29.31 4.08 -15.36
N VAL A 410 30.43 3.55 -14.84
CA VAL A 410 30.51 2.99 -13.46
C VAL A 410 30.01 3.98 -12.40
N SER A 411 30.22 5.29 -12.60
CA SER A 411 29.74 6.35 -11.70
C SER A 411 28.21 6.41 -11.60
N GLU A 412 27.50 6.21 -12.70
CA GLU A 412 26.03 6.22 -12.70
C GLU A 412 25.47 4.93 -12.10
N ARG A 413 26.18 3.80 -12.29
CA ARG A 413 25.84 2.52 -11.65
C ARG A 413 26.07 2.56 -10.14
N MET A 414 27.10 3.27 -9.68
CA MET A 414 27.31 3.55 -8.25
C MET A 414 26.20 4.44 -7.67
N LEU A 415 25.80 5.52 -8.36
CA LEU A 415 24.69 6.38 -7.92
C LEU A 415 23.34 5.66 -7.92
N ARG A 416 23.18 4.62 -8.74
CA ARG A 416 21.99 3.78 -8.79
C ARG A 416 21.94 2.73 -7.66
N GLY A 417 23.03 2.56 -6.92
CA GLY A 417 23.16 1.52 -5.90
C GLY A 417 23.27 0.11 -6.49
N ASP A 418 23.74 -0.06 -7.73
CA ASP A 418 23.90 -1.39 -8.35
C ASP A 418 24.93 -2.27 -7.59
N PHE A 419 25.71 -1.68 -6.69
CA PHE A 419 26.77 -2.34 -5.92
C PHE A 419 26.48 -2.45 -4.41
N ASP A 420 25.34 -1.95 -3.95
CA ASP A 420 24.93 -2.03 -2.54
C ASP A 420 24.15 -3.34 -2.34
N ALA A 421 24.88 -4.44 -2.12
CA ALA A 421 24.33 -5.77 -1.83
C ALA A 421 24.73 -6.27 -0.44
#